data_AF-A0A969L4N6-F1
#
_entry.id   AF-A0A969L4N6-F1
#
_cell.length_a   1.000
_cell.length_b   1.000
_cell.length_c   1.000
_cell.angle_alpha   90.00
_cell.angle_beta   90.00
_cell.angle_gamma   90.00
#
_symmetry.space_group_name_H-M   'P 1'
#
loop_
_entity.id
_entity.type
_entity.pdbx_description
1 polymer ?
#
loop_
_entity_poly.entity_id
_entity_poly.type
_entity_poly.pdbx_seq_one_letter_code
_entity_poly.pdbx_strand_id
1 'polypeptide(L)'
;MFQFDLLALIPQSLKRQAIDTAVDFVSEQAKKFLSDELSNKIKKLRSDAAFQTAFADGLQRAANRFATEYAVEDEDLVAALAADQSFFQNQEIQTALLTILKKPGHVSG
;
A
#
# COMPACT_ATOMS: atom_id res chain seq x y z
N MET A 1 -6.49 21.36 12.05
CA MET A 1 -6.15 20.36 11.02
C MET A 1 -6.24 19.00 11.66
N PHE A 2 -7.21 18.17 11.27
CA PHE A 2 -7.30 16.82 11.80
C PHE A 2 -6.19 15.98 11.17
N GLN A 3 -5.26 15.50 11.99
CA GLN A 3 -4.20 14.60 11.55
C GLN A 3 -4.68 13.18 11.81
N PHE A 4 -5.38 12.59 10.84
CA PHE A 4 -5.84 11.21 10.91
C PHE A 4 -4.75 10.26 10.43
N ASP A 5 -4.40 9.29 11.26
CA ASP A 5 -3.50 8.22 10.87
C ASP A 5 -4.28 7.05 10.27
N LEU A 6 -4.62 7.17 8.98
CA LEU A 6 -5.28 6.09 8.23
C LEU A 6 -4.45 4.80 8.25
N LEU A 7 -3.12 4.88 8.34
CA LEU A 7 -2.28 3.68 8.41
C LEU A 7 -2.42 2.95 9.73
N ALA A 8 -2.75 3.62 10.84
CA ALA A 8 -3.03 2.96 12.11
C ALA A 8 -4.26 2.03 12.02
N LEU A 9 -5.20 2.32 11.11
CA LEU A 9 -6.41 1.51 10.90
C LEU A 9 -6.16 0.28 10.02
N ILE A 10 -5.03 0.23 9.29
CA ILE A 10 -4.70 -0.88 8.39
C ILE A 10 -4.15 -2.06 9.22
N PRO A 11 -4.75 -3.26 9.11
CA PRO A 11 -4.23 -4.45 9.79
C PRO A 11 -2.78 -4.75 9.43
N GLN A 12 -1.99 -5.18 10.42
CA GLN A 12 -0.57 -5.49 10.21
C GLN A 12 -0.36 -6.62 9.19
N SER A 13 -1.29 -7.58 9.13
CA SER A 13 -1.31 -8.63 8.11
C SER A 13 -1.42 -8.06 6.70
N LEU A 14 -2.29 -7.07 6.49
CA LEU A 14 -2.47 -6.40 5.21
C LEU A 14 -1.23 -5.60 4.82
N LYS A 15 -0.61 -4.87 5.77
CA LYS A 15 0.67 -4.17 5.51
C LYS A 15 1.75 -5.13 5.04
N ARG A 16 1.87 -6.30 5.69
CA ARG A 16 2.83 -7.34 5.29
C ARG A 16 2.52 -7.91 3.91
N GLN A 17 1.26 -8.20 3.62
CA GLN A 17 0.85 -8.69 2.29
C GLN A 17 1.09 -7.65 1.19
N ALA A 18 0.92 -6.36 1.48
CA ALA A 18 1.22 -5.27 0.56
C ALA A 18 2.72 -5.22 0.20
N ILE A 19 3.59 -5.36 1.22
CA ILE A 19 5.05 -5.46 1.01
C ILE A 19 5.38 -6.68 0.16
N ASP A 20 4.86 -7.85 0.53
CA ASP A 20 5.12 -9.11 -0.19
C ASP A 20 4.72 -8.99 -1.66
N THR A 21 3.53 -8.45 -1.91
CA THR A 21 2.97 -8.24 -3.24
C THR A 21 3.78 -7.25 -4.07
N ALA A 22 4.18 -6.12 -3.49
CA ALA A 22 4.98 -5.11 -4.18
C ALA A 22 6.38 -5.65 -4.54
N VAL A 23 7.03 -6.36 -3.61
CA VAL A 23 8.33 -7.00 -3.85
C VAL A 23 8.22 -8.06 -4.94
N ASP A 24 7.16 -8.90 -4.91
CA ASP A 24 6.94 -9.92 -5.92
C ASP A 24 6.79 -9.29 -7.31
N PHE A 25 5.89 -8.31 -7.45
CA PHE A 25 5.68 -7.60 -8.71
C PHE A 25 6.98 -7.00 -9.27
N VAL A 26 7.72 -6.24 -8.45
CA VAL A 26 8.96 -5.61 -8.91
C VAL A 26 10.03 -6.66 -9.25
N SER A 27 10.10 -7.75 -8.48
CA SER A 27 11.05 -8.84 -8.75
C SER A 27 10.74 -9.58 -10.05
N GLU A 28 9.46 -9.75 -10.38
CA GLU A 28 9.01 -10.36 -11.64
C GLU A 28 9.32 -9.47 -12.83
N GLN A 29 9.09 -8.15 -12.71
CA GLN A 29 9.48 -7.19 -13.74
C GLN A 29 11.01 -7.16 -13.94
N ALA A 30 11.78 -7.15 -12.85
CA ALA A 30 13.24 -7.19 -12.92
C ALA A 30 13.74 -8.48 -13.60
N LYS A 31 13.09 -9.62 -13.34
CA LYS A 31 13.40 -10.88 -14.03
C LYS A 31 13.11 -10.79 -15.53
N LYS A 32 12.00 -10.17 -15.91
CA LYS A 32 11.57 -10.03 -17.31
C LYS A 32 12.48 -9.10 -18.12
N PHE A 33 12.96 -8.01 -17.52
CA PHE A 33 13.64 -6.93 -18.23
C PHE A 33 15.15 -6.82 -17.98
N LEU A 34 15.67 -7.42 -16.89
CA LEU A 34 17.05 -7.23 -16.45
C LEU A 34 17.79 -8.56 -16.26
N SER A 35 17.57 -9.26 -15.14
CA SER A 35 18.22 -10.55 -14.85
C SER A 35 17.63 -11.29 -13.63
N ASP A 36 17.89 -12.60 -13.55
CA ASP A 36 17.56 -13.43 -12.39
C ASP A 36 18.32 -12.99 -11.13
N GLU A 37 19.58 -12.55 -11.26
CA GLU A 37 20.38 -12.08 -10.13
C GLU A 37 19.74 -10.87 -9.45
N LEU A 38 19.29 -9.90 -10.25
CA LEU A 38 18.64 -8.70 -9.73
C LEU A 38 17.28 -9.03 -9.12
N SER A 39 16.49 -9.89 -9.76
CA SER A 39 15.23 -10.38 -9.20
C SER A 39 15.41 -10.99 -7.81
N ASN A 40 16.45 -11.83 -7.64
CA ASN A 40 16.75 -12.46 -6.36
C ASN A 40 17.22 -11.45 -5.30
N LYS A 41 17.94 -10.39 -5.68
CA LYS A 41 18.30 -9.29 -4.76
C LYS A 41 17.06 -8.55 -4.28
N ILE A 42 16.11 -8.26 -5.17
CA ILE A 42 14.86 -7.57 -4.84
C ILE A 42 14.00 -8.40 -3.87
N LYS A 43 13.90 -9.72 -4.09
CA LYS A 43 13.15 -10.61 -3.18
C LYS A 43 13.64 -10.55 -1.72
N LYS A 44 14.94 -10.32 -1.50
CA LYS A 44 15.51 -10.20 -0.16
C LYS A 44 15.04 -8.96 0.60
N LEU A 45 14.57 -7.92 -0.10
CA LEU A 45 14.05 -6.70 0.53
C LEU A 45 12.82 -6.96 1.39
N ARG A 46 12.07 -8.05 1.12
CA ARG A 46 10.91 -8.45 1.90
C ARG A 46 11.18 -8.50 3.40
N SER A 47 12.36 -8.97 3.79
CA SER A 47 12.77 -9.11 5.20
C SER A 47 13.72 -8.01 5.66
N ASP A 48 14.08 -7.07 4.79
CA ASP A 48 15.00 -5.99 5.12
C ASP A 48 14.28 -4.94 5.96
N ALA A 49 14.77 -4.70 7.18
CA ALA A 49 14.11 -3.81 8.13
C ALA A 49 14.08 -2.35 7.62
N ALA A 50 15.15 -1.89 6.99
CA ALA A 50 15.23 -0.53 6.47
C ALA A 50 14.23 -0.32 5.32
N PHE A 51 14.09 -1.31 4.43
CA PHE A 51 13.08 -1.30 3.39
C PHE A 51 11.66 -1.31 3.95
N GLN A 52 11.37 -2.16 4.94
CA GLN A 52 10.05 -2.21 5.57
C GLN A 52 9.67 -0.86 6.19
N THR A 53 10.60 -0.20 6.88
CA THR A 53 10.40 1.16 7.41
C THR A 53 10.16 2.16 6.28
N ALA A 54 11.02 2.17 5.25
CA ALA A 54 10.87 3.10 4.13
C ALA A 54 9.55 2.91 3.36
N PHE A 55 9.08 1.66 3.26
CA PHE A 55 7.79 1.33 2.65
C PHE A 55 6.62 1.87 3.50
N ALA A 56 6.67 1.68 4.82
CA ALA A 56 5.67 2.23 5.73
C ALA A 56 5.63 3.76 5.69
N ASP A 57 6.79 4.43 5.66
CA ASP A 57 6.89 5.88 5.52
C ASP A 57 6.32 6.35 4.18
N GLY A 58 6.57 5.60 3.11
CA GLY A 58 5.97 5.83 1.79
C GLY A 58 4.45 5.78 1.82
N LEU A 59 3.89 4.74 2.44
CA LEU A 59 2.45 4.62 2.64
C LEU A 59 1.89 5.78 3.47
N GLN A 60 2.61 6.25 4.50
CA GLN A 60 2.13 7.34 5.35
C GLN A 60 2.03 8.63 4.55
N ARG A 61 3.07 8.91 3.74
CA ARG A 61 3.06 10.07 2.84
C ARG A 61 1.93 9.99 1.82
N ALA A 62 1.66 8.81 1.27
CA ALA A 62 0.56 8.60 0.33
C ALA A 62 -0.81 8.81 1.00
N ALA A 63 -1.01 8.27 2.22
CA ALA A 63 -2.24 8.47 2.98
C ALA A 63 -2.47 9.95 3.35
N ASN A 64 -1.41 10.64 3.78
CA ASN A 64 -1.48 12.07 4.08
C ASN A 64 -1.80 12.90 2.83
N ARG A 65 -1.22 12.54 1.67
CA ARG A 65 -1.51 13.16 0.39
C ARG A 65 -2.98 12.94 0.00
N PHE A 66 -3.48 11.71 0.07
CA PHE A 66 -4.88 11.38 -0.16
C PHE A 66 -5.81 12.21 0.74
N ALA A 67 -5.56 12.21 2.06
CA ALA A 67 -6.37 12.98 2.99
C ALA A 67 -6.35 14.49 2.68
N THR A 68 -5.21 15.03 2.23
CA THR A 68 -5.09 16.45 1.87
C THR A 68 -5.84 16.78 0.58
N GLU A 69 -5.70 15.95 -0.45
CA GLU A 69 -6.37 16.13 -1.74
C GLU A 69 -7.89 16.06 -1.57
N TYR A 70 -8.39 15.07 -0.83
CA TYR A 70 -9.82 14.86 -0.65
C TYR A 70 -10.44 15.68 0.48
N ALA A 71 -9.68 16.22 1.44
CA ALA A 71 -10.25 17.16 2.42
C ALA A 71 -10.80 18.45 1.77
N VAL A 72 -10.34 18.80 0.57
CA VAL A 72 -10.81 19.98 -0.17
C VAL A 72 -11.95 19.64 -1.12
N GLU A 73 -11.95 18.43 -1.70
CA GLU A 73 -12.92 18.00 -2.71
C GLU A 73 -14.14 17.28 -2.11
N ASP A 74 -13.96 16.52 -1.03
CA ASP A 74 -14.99 15.74 -0.33
C ASP A 74 -14.54 15.47 1.12
N GLU A 75 -14.74 16.47 1.99
CA GLU A 75 -14.36 16.43 3.41
C GLU A 75 -15.00 15.24 4.15
N ASP A 76 -16.21 14.86 3.74
CA ASP A 76 -16.99 13.78 4.36
C ASP A 76 -16.37 12.41 4.08
N LEU A 77 -15.74 12.21 2.92
CA LEU A 77 -15.11 10.93 2.57
C LEU A 77 -13.97 10.55 3.53
N VAL A 78 -13.08 11.50 3.83
CA VAL A 78 -11.94 11.26 4.73
C VAL A 78 -12.44 11.01 6.16
N ALA A 79 -13.44 11.79 6.59
CA ALA A 79 -14.06 11.62 7.90
C ALA A 79 -14.77 10.27 8.04
N ALA A 80 -15.50 9.83 7.01
CA ALA A 80 -16.20 8.55 6.99
C ALA A 80 -15.22 7.37 7.07
N LEU A 81 -14.14 7.40 6.29
CA LEU A 81 -13.09 6.38 6.32
C LEU A 81 -12.36 6.33 7.68
N ALA A 82 -12.14 7.48 8.31
CA ALA A 82 -11.52 7.55 9.63
C ALA A 82 -12.44 7.05 10.75
N ALA A 83 -13.76 7.26 10.62
CA ALA A 83 -14.74 6.80 11.58
C ALA A 83 -14.99 5.29 11.49
N ASP A 84 -14.83 4.68 10.31
CA ASP A 84 -15.03 3.24 10.10
C ASP A 84 -13.75 2.42 10.31
N GLN A 85 -13.52 2.00 11.55
CA GLN A 85 -12.39 1.12 11.90
C GLN A 85 -12.46 -0.28 11.27
N SER A 86 -13.64 -0.68 10.75
CA SER A 86 -13.84 -1.99 10.12
C SER A 86 -13.58 -1.95 8.61
N PHE A 87 -13.50 -0.76 8.01
CA PHE A 87 -13.31 -0.60 6.58
C PHE A 87 -12.10 -1.39 6.05
N PHE A 88 -10.92 -1.23 6.67
CA PHE A 88 -9.72 -1.96 6.29
C PHE A 88 -9.70 -3.43 6.76
N GLN A 89 -10.66 -3.85 7.58
CA GLN A 89 -10.85 -5.25 7.97
C GLN A 89 -11.71 -6.01 6.96
N ASN A 90 -12.49 -5.30 6.14
CA ASN A 90 -13.31 -5.90 5.10
C ASN A 90 -12.43 -6.60 4.05
N GLN A 91 -12.65 -7.91 3.88
CA GLN A 91 -11.83 -8.76 3.01
C GLN A 91 -11.88 -8.35 1.52
N GLU A 92 -13.00 -7.80 1.04
CA GLU A 92 -13.12 -7.30 -0.32
C GLU A 92 -12.24 -6.06 -0.52
N ILE A 93 -12.24 -5.14 0.46
CA ILE A 93 -11.35 -3.96 0.45
C ILE A 93 -9.88 -4.40 0.46
N GLN A 94 -9.51 -5.35 1.33
CA GLN A 94 -8.13 -5.86 1.35
C GLN A 94 -7.74 -6.47 0.00
N THR A 95 -8.64 -7.26 -0.60
CA THR A 95 -8.41 -7.91 -1.89
C THR A 95 -8.27 -6.89 -3.02
N ALA A 96 -9.10 -5.85 -3.03
CA ALA A 96 -9.04 -4.76 -4.00
C ALA A 96 -7.69 -4.02 -3.91
N LEU A 97 -7.28 -3.64 -2.70
CA LEU A 97 -5.99 -2.98 -2.47
C LEU A 97 -4.80 -3.82 -2.95
N LEU A 98 -4.78 -5.12 -2.63
CA LEU A 98 -3.72 -6.02 -3.10
C LEU A 98 -3.76 -6.21 -4.61
N THR A 99 -4.94 -6.19 -5.23
CA THR A 99 -5.07 -6.30 -6.69
C THR A 99 -4.46 -5.10 -7.40
N ILE A 100 -4.65 -3.89 -6.87
CA ILE A 100 -4.03 -2.67 -7.38
C ILE A 100 -2.50 -2.79 -7.35
N LEU A 101 -1.94 -3.34 -6.25
CA LEU A 101 -0.49 -3.56 -6.13
C LEU A 101 0.05 -4.65 -7.06
N LYS A 102 -0.76 -5.68 -7.39
CA LYS A 102 -0.38 -6.72 -8.35
C LYS A 102 -0.37 -6.22 -9.79
N LYS A 103 -1.21 -5.24 -10.12
CA LYS A 103 -1.38 -4.71 -11.47
C LYS A 103 -1.39 -3.17 -11.45
N PRO A 104 -0.28 -2.54 -11.06
CA PRO A 104 -0.21 -1.07 -11.04
C PRO A 104 -0.47 -0.51 -12.44
N GLY A 105 -1.37 0.47 -12.53
CA GLY A 105 -1.78 1.10 -13.80
C GLY A 105 -2.95 0.41 -14.53
N HIS A 106 -3.43 -0.74 -14.06
CA HIS A 106 -4.71 -1.32 -14.53
C HIS A 106 -5.76 -1.11 -13.45
N VAL A 107 -6.36 0.08 -13.43
CA VAL A 107 -7.60 0.32 -12.69
C VAL A 107 -8.73 0.04 -13.67
N SER A 108 -9.40 -1.11 -13.53
CA SER A 108 -10.63 -1.36 -14.27
C SER A 108 -11.69 -0.42 -13.71
N GLY A 109 -12.05 0.60 -14.49
CA GLY A 109 -13.32 1.31 -14.36
C GLY A 109 -14.47 0.48 -14.92
#